data_AF-A0A4S4LR52-F1
#
_entry.id   AF-A0A4S4LR52-F1
#
_cell.length_a   1.000
_cell.length_b   1.000
_cell.length_c   1.000
_cell.angle_alpha   90.00
_cell.angle_beta   90.00
_cell.angle_gamma   90.00
#
_symmetry.space_group_name_H-M   'P 1'
#
loop_
_entity.id
_entity.type
_entity.pdbx_description
1 polymer ?
#
loop_
_entity_poly.entity_id
_entity_poly.type
_entity_poly.pdbx_seq_one_letter_code
_entity_poly.pdbx_strand_id
1 'polypeptide(L)'
;MDILTRDQTQPQPTEDCNHAEDSFQSYFHDLGSIDIASAPKGKKGKGKRKHKFYASSDEPMRVWLPIRDEYLDELIRWEGRGAASTTCSSCSRAGFGCQNLGMFRCADCFSPELLCQGCAVQQHEINPFHVLQQVSGYVFN
;
A
#
# COMPACT_ATOMS: atom_id res chain seq x y z
N MET A 1 -48.60 25.14 -20.48
CA MET A 1 -48.06 23.77 -20.59
C MET A 1 -46.63 23.83 -20.13
N ASP A 2 -46.51 23.61 -18.83
CA ASP A 2 -45.40 23.96 -17.98
C ASP A 2 -44.25 22.96 -18.15
N ILE A 3 -43.07 23.47 -18.50
CA ILE A 3 -41.84 22.69 -18.47
C ILE A 3 -41.36 22.73 -17.02
N LEU A 4 -41.50 21.59 -16.33
CA LEU A 4 -41.00 21.38 -14.98
C LEU A 4 -39.47 21.63 -14.96
N THR A 5 -39.07 22.76 -14.40
CA THR A 5 -37.68 23.03 -14.00
C THR A 5 -37.31 22.05 -12.88
N ARG A 6 -36.44 21.10 -13.20
CA ARG A 6 -35.83 20.18 -12.24
C ARG A 6 -34.94 20.99 -11.30
N ASP A 7 -35.43 21.19 -10.09
CA ASP A 7 -34.74 21.78 -8.95
C ASP A 7 -33.37 21.10 -8.75
N GLN A 8 -32.30 21.85 -8.99
CA GLN A 8 -30.93 21.47 -8.66
C GLN A 8 -30.62 21.94 -7.25
N THR A 9 -31.16 21.24 -6.26
CA THR A 9 -30.71 21.42 -4.88
C THR A 9 -29.37 20.71 -4.73
N GLN A 10 -28.27 21.47 -4.76
CA GLN A 10 -26.95 20.97 -4.40
C GLN A 10 -26.97 20.51 -2.93
N PRO A 11 -26.53 19.28 -2.62
CA PRO A 11 -26.36 18.88 -1.23
C PRO A 11 -25.30 19.78 -0.59
N GLN A 12 -25.69 20.43 0.51
CA GLN A 12 -24.80 21.28 1.31
C GLN A 12 -23.68 20.41 1.92
N PRO A 13 -22.46 20.95 2.04
CA PRO A 13 -21.35 20.22 2.61
C PRO A 13 -21.63 20.03 4.10
N THR A 14 -21.90 18.80 4.52
CA THR A 14 -21.89 18.45 5.94
C THR A 14 -20.43 18.42 6.36
N GLU A 15 -19.98 19.53 6.93
CA GLU A 15 -18.79 19.57 7.79
C GLU A 15 -18.98 18.53 8.88
N ASP A 16 -18.30 17.38 8.78
CA ASP A 16 -18.05 16.44 9.89
C ASP A 16 -17.10 15.32 9.42
N CYS A 17 -15.90 15.69 8.93
CA CYS A 17 -14.85 14.73 8.57
C CYS A 17 -13.96 14.32 9.77
N ASN A 18 -14.10 15.00 10.91
CA ASN A 18 -13.10 14.98 11.99
C ASN A 18 -13.32 13.88 13.04
N HIS A 19 -14.27 12.96 12.85
CA HIS A 19 -14.57 11.94 13.87
C HIS A 19 -13.77 10.64 13.71
N ALA A 20 -13.17 10.39 12.54
CA ALA A 20 -12.45 9.14 12.28
C ALA A 20 -11.01 9.14 12.83
N GLU A 21 -10.38 10.31 12.97
CA GLU A 21 -8.99 10.41 13.46
C GLU A 21 -8.90 10.31 15.00
N ASP A 22 -9.91 10.79 15.72
CA ASP A 22 -10.00 10.67 17.19
C ASP A 22 -10.11 9.22 17.67
N SER A 23 -10.80 8.37 16.89
CA SER A 23 -10.98 6.95 17.23
C SER A 23 -9.72 6.12 17.03
N PHE A 24 -8.79 6.57 16.17
CA PHE A 24 -7.55 5.85 15.93
C PHE A 24 -6.52 6.20 17.00
N GLN A 25 -6.39 7.49 17.34
CA GLN A 25 -5.42 7.94 18.35
C GLN A 25 -5.77 7.47 19.77
N SER A 26 -7.06 7.37 20.11
CA SER A 26 -7.49 6.82 21.39
C SER A 26 -7.10 5.34 21.56
N TYR A 27 -7.10 4.57 20.47
CA TYR A 27 -6.72 3.16 20.48
C TYR A 27 -5.22 2.97 20.75
N PHE A 28 -4.36 3.84 20.21
CA PHE A 28 -2.91 3.79 20.44
C PHE A 28 -2.50 4.31 21.82
N HIS A 29 -3.22 5.30 22.37
CA HIS A 29 -2.95 5.80 23.71
C HIS A 29 -3.27 4.77 24.81
N ASP A 30 -4.28 3.91 24.63
CA ASP A 30 -4.60 2.84 25.59
C ASP A 30 -3.52 1.74 25.66
N LEU A 31 -2.84 1.44 24.55
CA LEU A 31 -1.73 0.47 24.53
C LEU A 31 -0.46 0.98 25.24
N GLY A 32 -0.37 2.29 25.49
CA GLY A 32 0.74 2.90 26.24
C GLY A 32 0.66 2.70 27.76
N SER A 33 -0.44 2.15 28.27
CA SER A 33 -0.71 2.00 29.71
C SER A 33 -0.58 0.57 30.26
N ILE A 34 -0.07 -0.36 29.46
CA ILE A 34 0.16 -1.74 29.91
C ILE A 34 1.39 -1.76 30.83
N ASP A 35 1.14 -1.72 32.15
CA ASP A 35 2.16 -1.97 33.16
C ASP A 35 2.61 -3.45 33.11
N ILE A 36 3.73 -3.70 32.42
CA ILE A 36 4.36 -5.03 32.23
C ILE A 36 4.87 -5.64 33.56
N ALA A 37 4.77 -4.92 34.68
CA ALA A 37 5.47 -5.26 35.93
C ALA A 37 4.74 -6.23 36.88
N SER A 38 3.48 -6.61 36.66
CA SER A 38 2.74 -7.46 37.60
C SER A 38 2.32 -8.82 37.02
N ALA A 39 3.30 -9.66 36.67
CA ALA A 39 3.05 -11.08 36.41
C ALA A 39 2.91 -11.88 37.74
N PRO A 40 1.84 -12.68 37.95
CA PRO A 40 1.70 -13.49 39.16
C PRO A 40 2.73 -14.62 39.21
N LYS A 41 3.41 -14.78 40.35
CA LYS A 41 4.43 -15.83 40.55
C LYS A 41 3.79 -17.22 40.67
N GLY A 42 3.77 -17.96 39.56
CA GLY A 42 3.38 -19.38 39.50
C GLY A 42 4.41 -20.31 40.17
N LYS A 43 3.92 -21.39 40.80
CA LYS A 43 4.72 -22.39 41.53
C LYS A 43 5.63 -23.20 40.58
N LYS A 44 6.87 -23.49 41.01
CA LYS A 44 7.87 -24.25 40.24
C LYS A 44 7.49 -25.74 40.14
N GLY A 45 6.93 -26.14 39.01
CA GLY A 45 6.76 -27.55 38.61
C GLY A 45 8.03 -28.11 37.95
N LYS A 46 8.24 -29.43 38.10
CA LYS A 46 9.40 -30.19 37.59
C LYS A 46 9.59 -30.00 36.08
N GLY A 47 10.85 -29.80 35.68
CA GLY A 47 11.26 -29.21 34.41
C GLY A 47 10.70 -29.85 33.14
N LYS A 48 9.88 -29.09 32.42
CA LYS A 48 9.63 -29.30 30.98
C LYS A 48 10.77 -28.65 30.20
N ARG A 49 11.16 -29.26 29.08
CA ARG A 49 12.16 -28.69 28.14
C ARG A 49 11.75 -27.25 27.84
N LYS A 50 12.64 -26.29 28.13
CA LYS A 50 12.37 -24.88 27.86
C LYS A 50 12.22 -24.73 26.35
N HIS A 51 10.99 -24.50 25.89
CA HIS A 51 10.74 -24.07 24.52
C HIS A 51 11.58 -22.80 24.28
N LYS A 52 12.33 -22.74 23.18
CA LYS A 52 13.09 -21.54 22.85
C LYS A 52 12.08 -20.40 22.67
N PHE A 53 12.23 -19.36 23.47
CA PHE A 53 11.43 -18.16 23.33
C PHE A 53 11.93 -17.39 22.12
N TYR A 54 11.17 -17.43 21.05
CA TYR A 54 11.37 -16.55 19.90
C TYR A 54 10.37 -15.41 20.06
N ALA A 55 10.84 -14.16 20.08
CA ALA A 55 9.96 -13.00 20.10
C ALA A 55 8.96 -13.03 18.92
N SER A 56 9.35 -13.64 17.79
CA SER A 56 8.50 -13.89 16.62
C SER A 56 7.41 -14.94 16.83
N SER A 57 7.47 -15.76 17.89
CA SER A 57 6.49 -16.81 18.19
C SER A 57 5.40 -16.31 19.13
N ASP A 58 5.77 -15.64 20.22
CA ASP A 58 4.82 -15.25 21.27
C ASP A 58 4.25 -13.83 21.05
N GLU A 59 4.99 -12.96 20.37
CA GLU A 59 4.55 -11.60 20.04
C GLU A 59 4.92 -11.19 18.60
N PRO A 60 4.40 -11.92 17.59
CA PRO A 60 4.79 -11.73 16.18
C PRO A 60 4.56 -10.29 15.69
N MET A 61 3.50 -9.64 16.16
CA MET A 61 3.17 -8.26 15.78
C MET A 61 4.21 -7.26 16.26
N ARG A 62 4.86 -7.50 17.41
CA ARG A 62 5.92 -6.62 17.91
C ARG A 62 7.16 -6.62 17.02
N VAL A 63 7.44 -7.75 16.39
CA VAL A 63 8.54 -7.87 15.42
C VAL A 63 8.20 -7.14 14.12
N TRP A 64 6.91 -7.09 13.76
CA TRP A 64 6.42 -6.43 12.54
C TRP A 64 6.30 -4.91 12.65
N LEU A 65 5.92 -4.38 13.81
CA LEU A 65 5.66 -2.95 14.00
C LEU A 65 6.80 -2.03 13.50
N PRO A 66 8.10 -2.31 13.75
CA PRO A 66 9.18 -1.43 13.31
C PRO A 66 9.38 -1.41 11.78
N ILE A 67 8.96 -2.45 11.05
CA ILE A 67 9.17 -2.61 9.60
C ILE A 67 7.87 -2.48 8.80
N ARG A 68 6.74 -2.21 9.47
CA ARG A 68 5.42 -2.18 8.85
C ARG A 68 5.36 -1.19 7.69
N ASP A 69 5.89 0.00 7.89
CA ASP A 69 5.78 1.09 6.92
C ASP A 69 6.64 0.79 5.67
N GLU A 70 7.88 0.28 5.86
CA GLU A 70 8.74 -0.20 4.77
C GLU A 70 8.08 -1.34 3.97
N TYR A 71 7.45 -2.30 4.66
CA TYR A 71 6.76 -3.39 4.01
C TYR A 71 5.54 -2.90 3.22
N LEU A 72 4.78 -1.96 3.77
CA LEU A 72 3.62 -1.37 3.12
C LEU A 72 4.05 -0.57 1.87
N ASP A 73 5.11 0.23 1.97
CA ASP A 73 5.67 0.97 0.84
C ASP A 73 6.09 0.03 -0.29
N GLU A 74 6.75 -1.08 0.05
CA GLU A 74 7.15 -2.09 -0.93
C GLU A 74 5.92 -2.76 -1.57
N LEU A 75 4.90 -3.10 -0.77
CA LEU A 75 3.66 -3.69 -1.27
C LEU A 75 2.93 -2.72 -2.23
N ILE A 76 2.83 -1.45 -1.87
CA ILE A 76 2.23 -0.40 -2.70
C ILE A 76 3.08 -0.16 -3.97
N ARG A 77 4.41 -0.28 -3.89
CA ARG A 77 5.30 -0.16 -5.03
C ARG A 77 5.08 -1.26 -6.07
N TRP A 78 4.73 -2.47 -5.63
CA TRP A 78 4.48 -3.62 -6.51
C TRP A 78 3.04 -3.67 -7.05
N GLU A 79 2.05 -3.49 -6.18
CA GLU A 79 0.63 -3.60 -6.56
C GLU A 79 0.06 -2.28 -7.11
N GLY A 80 0.53 -1.17 -6.55
CA GLY A 80 0.08 0.17 -6.89
C GLY A 80 0.93 0.83 -7.99
N ARG A 81 0.58 2.08 -8.27
CA ARG A 81 1.41 2.96 -9.12
C ARG A 81 2.67 3.43 -8.37
N GLY A 82 2.72 3.26 -7.04
CA GLY A 82 3.82 3.67 -6.16
C GLY A 82 4.22 5.14 -6.33
N ALA A 83 5.47 5.45 -5.98
CA ALA A 83 6.12 6.71 -6.34
C ALA A 83 6.63 6.74 -7.79
N ALA A 84 6.14 5.85 -8.67
CA ALA A 84 6.64 5.73 -10.02
C ALA A 84 6.34 6.99 -10.82
N SER A 85 7.33 7.49 -11.55
CA SER A 85 7.15 8.64 -12.43
C SER A 85 6.04 8.37 -13.45
N THR A 86 5.24 9.38 -13.77
CA THR A 86 4.26 9.28 -14.88
C THR A 86 4.93 9.13 -16.24
N THR A 87 6.25 9.30 -16.33
CA THR A 87 7.05 9.10 -17.53
C THR A 87 7.48 7.65 -17.72
N CYS A 88 7.67 7.25 -18.98
CA CYS A 88 8.21 5.94 -19.34
C CYS A 88 9.64 5.77 -18.80
N SER A 89 9.86 4.75 -17.96
CA SER A 89 11.17 4.45 -17.36
C SER A 89 12.25 4.16 -18.41
N SER A 90 11.90 3.45 -19.48
CA SER A 90 12.84 3.10 -20.55
C SER A 90 13.26 4.34 -21.37
N CYS A 91 12.31 5.20 -21.73
CA CYS A 91 12.62 6.45 -22.43
C CYS A 91 13.49 7.38 -21.58
N SER A 92 13.15 7.52 -20.29
CA SER A 92 13.90 8.36 -19.36
C SER A 92 15.35 7.90 -19.18
N ARG A 93 15.60 6.59 -19.13
CA ARG A 93 16.97 6.02 -19.02
C ARG A 93 17.81 6.22 -20.26
N ALA A 94 17.18 6.10 -21.44
CA ALA A 94 17.89 6.15 -22.70
C ALA A 94 18.28 7.57 -23.13
N GLY A 95 17.89 8.60 -22.37
CA GLY A 95 18.22 10.00 -22.68
C GLY A 95 17.57 10.52 -23.97
N PHE A 96 16.69 9.74 -24.60
CA PHE A 96 15.82 10.23 -25.65
C PHE A 96 14.92 11.28 -24.99
N GLY A 97 15.00 12.54 -25.40
CA GLY A 97 14.17 13.64 -24.87
C GLY A 97 12.65 13.45 -25.04
N CYS A 98 12.20 12.27 -25.47
CA CYS A 98 10.82 11.83 -25.48
C CYS A 98 10.38 11.47 -24.05
N GLN A 99 9.77 12.44 -23.36
CA GLN A 99 9.01 12.23 -22.12
C GLN A 99 7.67 11.55 -22.46
N ASN A 100 7.73 10.34 -23.02
CA ASN A 100 6.51 9.58 -23.28
C ASN A 100 5.85 9.21 -21.96
N LEU A 101 4.53 9.31 -21.91
CA LEU A 101 3.77 8.94 -20.73
C LEU A 101 3.86 7.42 -20.49
N GLY A 102 4.27 7.03 -19.29
CA GLY A 102 4.27 5.67 -18.80
C GLY A 102 2.84 5.27 -18.44
N MET A 103 2.16 4.59 -19.36
CA MET A 103 0.75 4.19 -19.19
C MET A 103 0.56 2.70 -19.05
N PHE A 104 1.57 1.90 -19.35
CA PHE A 104 1.49 0.45 -19.34
C PHE A 104 2.42 -0.13 -18.28
N ARG A 105 1.91 -1.11 -17.52
CA ARG A 105 2.71 -1.99 -16.68
C ARG A 105 2.43 -3.44 -17.07
N CYS A 106 3.38 -4.33 -16.88
CA CYS A 106 3.16 -5.75 -17.09
C CYS A 106 2.77 -6.43 -15.78
N ALA A 107 1.74 -7.28 -15.80
CA ALA A 107 1.29 -8.02 -14.62
C ALA A 107 2.19 -9.23 -14.30
N ASP A 108 2.90 -9.76 -15.29
CA ASP A 108 3.71 -10.98 -15.16
C ASP A 108 5.20 -10.70 -14.95
N CYS A 109 5.66 -9.47 -15.28
CA CYS A 109 7.05 -9.09 -15.06
C CYS A 109 7.28 -8.70 -13.59
N PHE A 110 8.43 -9.11 -13.06
CA PHE A 110 8.96 -8.63 -11.77
C PHE A 110 9.55 -7.21 -11.88
N SER A 111 8.83 -6.29 -12.55
CA SER A 111 9.22 -4.88 -12.67
C SER A 111 8.00 -3.99 -12.47
N PRO A 112 8.01 -3.10 -11.46
CA PRO A 112 6.92 -2.16 -11.22
C PRO A 112 6.97 -0.92 -12.14
N GLU A 113 7.79 -0.96 -13.19
CA GLU A 113 8.04 0.21 -14.04
C GLU A 113 6.88 0.49 -15.01
N LEU A 114 6.59 1.78 -15.16
CA LEU A 114 5.67 2.26 -16.18
C LEU A 114 6.40 2.48 -17.50
N LEU A 115 5.83 1.92 -18.56
CA LEU A 115 6.35 2.03 -19.92
C LEU A 115 5.32 2.73 -20.81
N CYS A 116 5.81 3.44 -21.83
CA CYS A 116 4.96 3.82 -22.95
C CYS A 116 4.65 2.57 -23.79
N GLN A 117 3.64 2.65 -24.66
CA GLN A 117 3.21 1.51 -25.48
C GLN A 117 4.36 0.89 -26.29
N GLY A 118 5.20 1.73 -26.92
CA GLY A 118 6.33 1.26 -27.73
C GLY A 118 7.37 0.49 -26.91
N CYS A 119 7.79 1.03 -25.77
CA CYS A 119 8.72 0.36 -24.87
C CYS A 119 8.13 -0.89 -24.24
N ALA A 120 6.82 -0.91 -23.94
CA ALA A 120 6.15 -2.09 -23.44
C ALA A 120 6.19 -3.23 -24.46
N VAL A 121 5.86 -2.99 -25.72
CA VAL A 121 5.92 -4.01 -26.78
C VAL A 121 7.36 -4.49 -26.99
N GLN A 122 8.33 -3.57 -27.07
CA GLN A 122 9.74 -3.92 -27.27
C GLN A 122 10.28 -4.78 -26.13
N GLN A 123 9.97 -4.44 -24.88
CA GLN A 123 10.45 -5.20 -23.72
C GLN A 123 9.85 -6.62 -23.66
N HIS A 124 8.67 -6.82 -24.26
CA HIS A 124 7.95 -8.09 -24.23
C HIS A 124 8.07 -8.89 -25.54
N GLU A 125 8.98 -8.53 -26.43
CA GLU A 125 9.21 -9.26 -27.69
C GLU A 125 9.58 -10.73 -27.44
N ILE A 126 10.38 -10.99 -26.40
CA ILE A 126 10.78 -12.36 -26.00
C ILE A 126 9.74 -13.07 -25.12
N ASN A 127 8.77 -12.34 -24.57
CA ASN A 127 7.73 -12.84 -23.68
C ASN A 127 6.34 -12.37 -24.13
N PRO A 128 5.86 -12.78 -25.32
CA PRO A 128 4.67 -12.22 -25.96
C PRO A 128 3.35 -12.58 -25.27
N PHE A 129 3.36 -13.56 -24.37
CA PHE A 129 2.19 -14.01 -23.61
C PHE A 129 1.98 -13.25 -22.30
N HIS A 130 2.89 -12.35 -21.94
CA HIS A 130 2.72 -11.50 -20.77
C HIS A 130 1.56 -10.51 -20.97
N VAL A 131 0.79 -10.28 -19.91
CA VAL A 131 -0.37 -9.41 -19.90
C VAL A 131 0.07 -7.99 -19.56
N LEU A 132 -0.02 -7.12 -20.56
CA LEU A 132 0.14 -5.68 -20.38
C LEU A 132 -1.16 -5.06 -19.87
N GLN A 133 -1.08 -4.39 -18.73
CA GLN A 133 -2.17 -3.65 -18.13
C GLN A 133 -1.98 -2.15 -18.35
N GLN A 134 -3.02 -1.48 -18.86
CA GLN A 134 -3.05 -0.03 -18.90
C GLN A 134 -3.42 0.48 -17.51
N VAL A 135 -2.54 1.30 -16.93
CA VAL A 135 -2.79 1.91 -15.63
C VAL A 135 -3.57 3.19 -15.87
N SER A 136 -4.80 3.28 -15.36
CA SER A 136 -5.60 4.51 -15.37
C SER A 136 -5.12 5.45 -14.27
N GLY A 137 -5.13 6.77 -14.50
CA GLY A 137 -4.62 7.77 -13.55
C GLY A 137 -5.48 7.99 -12.31
N TYR A 138 -6.57 7.21 -12.15
CA TYR A 138 -7.53 7.33 -11.07
C TYR A 138 -7.48 6.05 -10.23
N VAL A 139 -6.53 5.92 -9.32
CA VAL A 139 -6.60 4.91 -8.26
C VAL A 139 -6.18 5.50 -6.92
N PHE A 140 -6.93 5.06 -5.92
CA PHE A 140 -7.07 5.46 -4.53
C PHE A 140 -5.86 6.15 -3.88
N ASN A 141 -6.11 7.39 -3.44
CA ASN A 141 -5.31 8.15 -2.46
C ASN A 141 -6.10 8.23 -1.16
#